data_AF-A0A7S2EX15-F1
#
_entry.id   AF-A0A7S2EX15-F1
#
_cell.length_a   1.000
_cell.length_b   1.000
_cell.length_c   1.000
_cell.angle_alpha   90.00
_cell.angle_beta   90.00
_cell.angle_gamma   90.00
#
_symmetry.space_group_name_H-M   'P 1'
#
loop_
_entity.id
_entity.type
_entity.pdbx_description
1 polymer ?
#
loop_
_entity_poly.entity_id
_entity_poly.type
_entity_poly.pdbx_seq_one_letter_code
_entity_poly.pdbx_strand_id
1 'polypeptide(L)'
;RIFKRLSFIRDITDAMPLSSAPFARLVSSLKRAGTTCAVVESCCGGIISSSILSRPGASSVFLGGSICYNTRKGKKLLLNDDALHASLVAPLGDAVGGGAESDADRYVRSKVEWTRRTSVEYCRQLDVDFAIAEGGAAGPTFRPKGLDAGFAALAVAARDPIDGTVRVVRSEVHRSGHADRERNMREFADAAASLAAEAVEEVRGIGSDDGCAVNRSSAPPPFLDRATKIRSDPDAIASLATGARYLALRGGSALFEDGGTGDLALLRRDEIEAVCADSGATMETAFLGLAGGDRGA
;
A
#
# COMPACT_ATOMS: atom_id res chain seq x y z
N ARG A 1 41.81 -5.08 -34.46
CA ARG A 1 41.63 -4.01 -33.44
C ARG A 1 40.16 -3.64 -33.15
N ILE A 2 39.16 -4.20 -33.85
CA ILE A 2 37.72 -3.92 -33.61
C ILE A 2 37.04 -4.95 -32.68
N PHE A 3 37.57 -6.16 -32.54
CA PHE A 3 36.97 -7.21 -31.68
C PHE A 3 37.28 -7.10 -30.17
N LYS A 4 38.20 -6.24 -29.74
CA LYS A 4 38.49 -6.00 -28.30
C LYS A 4 37.59 -4.94 -27.66
N ARG A 5 36.71 -4.29 -28.43
CA ARG A 5 35.81 -3.22 -27.93
C ARG A 5 34.41 -3.70 -27.57
N LEU A 6 34.02 -4.93 -27.96
CA LEU A 6 32.72 -5.50 -27.58
C LEU A 6 32.68 -6.07 -26.16
N SER A 7 33.83 -6.43 -25.57
CA SER A 7 33.89 -6.86 -24.16
C SER A 7 33.78 -5.70 -23.17
N PHE A 8 33.90 -4.45 -23.63
CA PHE A 8 33.82 -3.24 -22.80
C PHE A 8 32.41 -2.61 -22.80
N ILE A 9 31.48 -3.12 -23.62
CA ILE A 9 30.06 -2.71 -23.63
C ILE A 9 29.21 -3.76 -22.89
N ARG A 10 29.82 -4.48 -21.93
CA ARG A 10 29.08 -5.36 -21.01
C ARG A 10 28.96 -4.78 -19.60
N ASP A 11 29.62 -3.66 -19.32
CA ASP A 11 29.71 -3.06 -17.97
C ASP A 11 28.93 -1.74 -17.82
N ILE A 12 27.94 -1.47 -18.68
CA ILE A 12 27.05 -0.28 -18.56
C ILE A 12 25.63 -0.68 -18.10
N THR A 13 25.34 -1.96 -17.88
CA THR A 13 23.98 -2.44 -17.54
C THR A 13 23.88 -3.24 -16.24
N ASP A 14 24.91 -3.29 -15.41
CA ASP A 14 24.84 -3.97 -14.10
C ASP A 14 24.32 -3.05 -12.99
N ALA A 15 23.36 -2.19 -13.35
CA ALA A 15 22.58 -1.48 -12.35
C ALA A 15 21.75 -2.53 -11.61
N MET A 16 21.98 -2.68 -10.30
CA MET A 16 21.16 -3.55 -9.47
C MET A 16 19.68 -3.27 -9.76
N PRO A 17 18.90 -4.30 -10.14
CA PRO A 17 17.50 -4.10 -10.45
C PRO A 17 16.79 -3.52 -9.22
N LEU A 18 15.84 -2.61 -9.46
CA LEU A 18 15.07 -1.98 -8.40
C LEU A 18 14.33 -3.03 -7.55
N SER A 19 13.96 -4.17 -8.14
CA SER A 19 13.20 -5.24 -7.52
C SER A 19 13.94 -6.57 -7.56
N SER A 20 13.74 -7.37 -6.52
CA SER A 20 14.38 -8.67 -6.26
C SER A 20 13.39 -9.84 -6.37
N ALA A 21 13.87 -11.07 -6.15
CA ALA A 21 13.03 -12.29 -6.15
C ALA A 21 11.89 -12.25 -5.10
N PRO A 22 12.09 -11.78 -3.84
CA PRO A 22 11.00 -11.56 -2.89
C PRO A 22 9.81 -10.75 -3.43
N PHE A 23 10.07 -9.66 -4.15
CA PHE A 23 9.02 -8.84 -4.75
C PHE A 23 8.33 -9.54 -5.92
N ALA A 24 9.06 -10.35 -6.69
CA ALA A 24 8.46 -11.18 -7.73
C ALA A 24 7.45 -12.17 -7.15
N ARG A 25 7.82 -12.85 -6.05
CA ARG A 25 6.95 -13.76 -5.30
C ARG A 25 5.73 -13.02 -4.76
N LEU A 26 5.94 -11.91 -4.03
CA LEU A 26 4.85 -11.11 -3.46
C LEU A 26 3.80 -10.71 -4.51
N VAL A 27 4.23 -10.11 -5.62
CA VAL A 27 3.30 -9.66 -6.67
C VAL A 27 2.61 -10.84 -7.35
N SER A 28 3.31 -11.96 -7.54
CA SER A 28 2.70 -13.19 -8.06
C SER A 28 1.62 -13.73 -7.12
N SER A 29 1.91 -13.82 -5.82
CA SER A 29 0.99 -14.34 -4.80
C SER A 29 -0.26 -13.45 -4.67
N LEU A 30 -0.10 -12.12 -4.64
CA LEU A 30 -1.23 -11.19 -4.67
C LEU A 30 -2.09 -11.34 -5.93
N LYS A 31 -1.46 -11.47 -7.11
CA LYS A 31 -2.19 -11.65 -8.38
C LYS A 31 -2.96 -12.97 -8.42
N ARG A 32 -2.34 -14.06 -7.98
CA ARG A 32 -2.97 -15.39 -7.91
C ARG A 32 -4.14 -15.42 -6.93
N ALA A 33 -4.01 -14.70 -5.82
CA ALA A 33 -5.08 -14.56 -4.83
C ALA A 33 -6.20 -13.61 -5.27
N GLY A 34 -5.96 -12.77 -6.28
CA GLY A 34 -6.88 -11.69 -6.65
C GLY A 34 -7.04 -10.70 -5.50
N THR A 35 -5.94 -10.32 -4.86
CA THR A 35 -5.95 -9.45 -3.67
C THR A 35 -5.12 -8.19 -3.87
N THR A 36 -5.42 -7.19 -3.05
CA THR A 36 -4.78 -5.88 -3.07
C THR A 36 -3.90 -5.65 -1.87
N CYS A 37 -2.93 -4.75 -2.01
CA CYS A 37 -2.12 -4.30 -0.91
C CYS A 37 -1.87 -2.78 -0.92
N ALA A 38 -1.62 -2.26 0.29
CA ALA A 38 -1.04 -0.95 0.51
C ALA A 38 0.25 -1.07 1.33
N VAL A 39 1.11 -0.05 1.26
CA VAL A 39 2.39 -0.03 1.98
C VAL A 39 2.54 1.27 2.79
N VAL A 40 3.03 1.16 4.02
CA VAL A 40 3.48 2.29 4.82
C VAL A 40 4.94 2.09 5.22
N GLU A 41 5.81 2.97 4.73
CA GLU A 41 7.26 2.85 4.87
C GLU A 41 7.82 3.92 5.79
N SER A 42 8.96 3.62 6.41
CA SER A 42 9.75 4.58 7.15
C SER A 42 11.21 4.54 6.71
N CYS A 43 12.01 3.59 7.20
CA CYS A 43 13.45 3.66 6.98
C CYS A 43 13.88 3.12 5.61
N CYS A 44 13.03 2.34 4.93
CA CYS A 44 13.22 1.92 3.52
C CYS A 44 12.95 3.04 2.50
N GLY A 45 12.26 4.11 2.89
CA GLY A 45 12.19 5.35 2.11
C GLY A 45 11.56 5.23 0.72
N GLY A 46 10.66 4.27 0.48
CA GLY A 46 10.00 4.08 -0.81
C GLY A 46 10.52 2.89 -1.63
N ILE A 47 11.56 2.20 -1.16
CA ILE A 47 12.10 1.03 -1.87
C ILE A 47 11.04 -0.07 -1.95
N ILE A 48 10.20 -0.29 -0.94
CA ILE A 48 9.19 -1.36 -0.98
C ILE A 48 8.15 -1.04 -2.06
N SER A 49 7.59 0.17 -2.04
CA SER A 49 6.56 0.61 -2.98
C SER A 49 7.08 0.61 -4.42
N SER A 50 8.28 1.18 -4.63
CA SER A 50 8.88 1.26 -5.97
C SER A 50 9.29 -0.12 -6.52
N SER A 51 9.75 -1.02 -5.66
CA SER A 51 10.06 -2.41 -6.03
C SER A 51 8.80 -3.17 -6.44
N ILE A 52 7.69 -3.04 -5.70
CA ILE A 52 6.40 -3.62 -6.08
C ILE A 52 5.96 -3.04 -7.44
N LEU A 53 5.93 -1.72 -7.58
CA LEU A 53 5.49 -1.04 -8.81
C LEU A 53 6.31 -1.38 -10.05
N SER A 54 7.59 -1.71 -9.89
CA SER A 54 8.45 -2.13 -11.00
C SER A 54 8.10 -3.52 -11.56
N ARG A 55 7.28 -4.32 -10.86
CA ARG A 55 6.85 -5.65 -11.32
C ARG A 55 5.72 -5.54 -12.34
N PRO A 56 5.77 -6.28 -13.47
CA PRO A 56 4.67 -6.33 -14.43
C PRO A 56 3.33 -6.76 -13.81
N GLY A 57 2.30 -5.92 -14.00
CA GLY A 57 0.97 -6.15 -13.44
C GLY A 57 0.81 -5.77 -11.97
N ALA A 58 1.80 -5.09 -11.36
CA ALA A 58 1.64 -4.53 -10.01
C ALA A 58 0.42 -3.61 -9.88
N SER A 59 -0.03 -3.02 -10.98
CA SER A 59 -1.25 -2.21 -11.03
C SER A 59 -2.53 -2.94 -10.65
N SER A 60 -2.60 -4.26 -10.78
CA SER A 60 -3.80 -5.01 -10.37
C SER A 60 -3.83 -5.32 -8.87
N VAL A 61 -2.72 -5.09 -8.15
CA VAL A 61 -2.60 -5.50 -6.74
C VAL A 61 -2.20 -4.35 -5.83
N PHE A 62 -1.36 -3.42 -6.26
CA PHE A 62 -0.85 -2.37 -5.37
C PHE A 62 -1.69 -1.11 -5.47
N LEU A 63 -2.46 -0.79 -4.43
CA LEU A 63 -3.28 0.42 -4.38
C LEU A 63 -2.40 1.68 -4.25
N GLY A 64 -1.41 1.65 -3.37
CA GLY A 64 -0.61 2.80 -3.02
C GLY A 64 -0.11 2.74 -1.57
N GLY A 65 0.27 3.88 -1.04
CA GLY A 65 0.92 3.92 0.25
C GLY A 65 1.46 5.28 0.63
N SER A 66 2.27 5.32 1.68
CA SER A 66 2.93 6.54 2.14
C SER A 66 4.30 6.25 2.71
N ILE A 67 5.19 7.23 2.60
CA ILE A 67 6.48 7.22 3.28
C ILE A 67 6.41 8.21 4.44
N CYS A 68 6.42 7.72 5.67
CA CYS A 68 6.38 8.56 6.88
C CYS A 68 7.65 8.37 7.72
N TYR A 69 8.65 9.21 7.46
CA TYR A 69 9.91 9.17 8.20
C TYR A 69 9.82 9.82 9.58
N ASN A 70 8.98 10.86 9.72
CA ASN A 70 8.80 11.59 10.97
C ASN A 70 7.37 11.44 11.49
N THR A 71 7.14 10.46 12.37
CA THR A 71 5.82 10.20 12.95
C THR A 71 5.20 11.41 13.64
N ARG A 72 5.99 12.20 14.39
CA ARG A 72 5.48 13.35 15.16
C ARG A 72 4.91 14.44 14.27
N LYS A 73 5.54 14.72 13.12
CA LYS A 73 5.09 15.75 12.16
C LYS A 73 4.30 15.17 10.97
N GLY A 74 4.24 13.85 10.85
CA GLY A 74 3.79 13.14 9.66
C GLY A 74 2.31 12.80 9.63
N LYS A 75 1.44 13.42 10.45
CA LYS A 75 0.00 13.09 10.51
C LYS A 75 -0.65 13.04 9.13
N LYS A 76 -0.42 14.05 8.29
CA LYS A 76 -0.97 14.12 6.91
C LYS A 76 -0.52 12.97 6.02
N LEU A 77 0.64 12.38 6.30
CA LEU A 77 1.17 11.21 5.60
C LEU A 77 0.69 9.90 6.23
N LEU A 78 0.05 9.95 7.41
CA LEU A 78 -0.49 8.84 8.18
C LEU A 78 -2.02 8.91 8.17
N LEU A 79 -2.61 8.87 6.97
CA LEU A 79 -4.05 8.93 6.73
C LEU A 79 -4.74 10.22 7.18
N ASN A 80 -3.98 11.21 7.67
CA ASN A 80 -4.50 12.41 8.32
C ASN A 80 -5.47 12.08 9.48
N ASP A 81 -5.27 10.93 10.13
CA ASP A 81 -6.13 10.41 11.18
C ASP A 81 -5.61 10.83 12.57
N ASP A 82 -6.47 11.51 13.35
CA ASP A 82 -6.11 12.04 14.66
C ASP A 82 -5.92 10.93 15.70
N ALA A 83 -6.76 9.88 15.69
CA ALA A 83 -6.70 8.81 16.66
C ALA A 83 -5.46 7.93 16.44
N LEU A 84 -5.17 7.59 15.19
CA LEU A 84 -3.95 6.90 14.79
C LEU A 84 -2.75 7.73 15.18
N HIS A 85 -2.67 9.01 14.78
CA HIS A 85 -1.52 9.85 15.09
C HIS A 85 -1.29 9.97 16.59
N ALA A 86 -2.34 10.23 17.38
CA ALA A 86 -2.26 10.28 18.83
C ALA A 86 -1.72 8.97 19.42
N SER A 87 -2.19 7.83 18.93
CA SER A 87 -1.70 6.52 19.37
C SER A 87 -0.22 6.31 19.06
N LEU A 88 0.27 6.78 17.91
CA LEU A 88 1.65 6.56 17.46
C LEU A 88 2.67 7.48 18.13
N VAL A 89 2.23 8.64 18.65
CA VAL A 89 3.10 9.59 19.37
C VAL A 89 3.02 9.46 20.88
N ALA A 90 2.03 8.71 21.39
CA ALA A 90 1.90 8.42 22.81
C ALA A 90 3.14 7.65 23.31
N PRO A 91 3.62 7.93 24.54
CA PRO A 91 4.67 7.15 25.16
C PRO A 91 4.26 5.67 25.25
N LEU A 92 5.20 4.77 24.96
CA LEU A 92 5.00 3.35 25.23
C LEU A 92 4.88 3.14 26.74
N GLY A 93 3.89 2.35 27.15
CA GLY A 93 3.82 1.85 28.52
C GLY A 93 4.98 0.91 28.83
N ASP A 94 5.13 0.59 30.11
CA ASP A 94 6.15 -0.35 30.57
C ASP A 94 5.96 -1.74 29.97
N ALA A 95 7.07 -2.46 29.83
CA ALA A 95 7.04 -3.83 29.31
C ALA A 95 6.22 -4.74 30.24
N VAL A 96 5.40 -5.60 29.65
CA VAL A 96 4.63 -6.61 30.39
C VAL A 96 5.63 -7.58 31.03
N GLY A 97 5.62 -7.69 32.36
CA GLY A 97 6.49 -8.61 33.11
C GLY A 97 7.57 -7.96 34.00
N GLY A 98 7.62 -6.62 34.10
CA GLY A 98 8.34 -5.92 35.18
C GLY A 98 9.87 -6.04 35.19
N GLY A 99 10.49 -6.56 34.12
CA GLY A 99 11.93 -6.59 33.95
C GLY A 99 12.52 -5.24 33.53
N ALA A 100 13.81 -5.03 33.82
CA ALA A 100 14.54 -3.87 33.33
C ALA A 100 14.67 -3.95 31.79
N GLU A 101 13.94 -3.10 31.07
CA GLU A 101 14.00 -2.98 29.61
C GLU A 101 15.11 -2.00 29.21
N SER A 102 15.98 -2.39 28.27
CA SER A 102 16.98 -1.46 27.74
C SER A 102 16.33 -0.41 26.83
N ASP A 103 16.94 0.77 26.69
CA ASP A 103 16.45 1.78 25.75
C ASP A 103 16.37 1.23 24.31
N ALA A 104 17.33 0.37 23.93
CA ALA A 104 17.36 -0.28 22.62
C ALA A 104 16.16 -1.20 22.40
N ASP A 105 15.83 -2.04 23.39
CA ASP A 105 14.66 -2.93 23.32
C ASP A 105 13.35 -2.14 23.29
N ARG A 106 13.26 -1.09 24.12
CA ARG A 106 12.13 -0.16 24.11
C ARG A 106 11.95 0.50 22.74
N TYR A 107 13.05 0.89 22.10
CA TYR A 107 13.01 1.49 20.76
C TYR A 107 12.54 0.49 19.71
N VAL A 108 13.07 -0.74 19.70
CA VAL A 108 12.60 -1.81 18.80
C VAL A 108 11.10 -2.08 19.01
N ARG A 109 10.66 -2.22 20.28
CA ARG A 109 9.25 -2.42 20.64
C ARG A 109 8.37 -1.28 20.14
N SER A 110 8.83 -0.03 20.24
CA SER A 110 8.11 1.12 19.70
C SER A 110 7.88 1.01 18.19
N LYS A 111 8.86 0.47 17.44
CA LYS A 111 8.74 0.27 15.99
C LYS A 111 7.82 -0.89 15.65
N VAL A 112 7.87 -1.98 16.42
CA VAL A 112 6.91 -3.10 16.29
C VAL A 112 5.49 -2.61 16.49
N GLU A 113 5.22 -1.86 17.56
CA GLU A 113 3.86 -1.35 17.80
C GLU A 113 3.43 -0.36 16.72
N TRP A 114 4.35 0.49 16.26
CA TRP A 114 4.09 1.43 15.17
C TRP A 114 3.69 0.70 13.88
N THR A 115 4.42 -0.34 13.46
CA THR A 115 4.10 -1.09 12.24
C THR A 115 2.83 -1.92 12.38
N ARG A 116 2.58 -2.52 13.55
CA ARG A 116 1.33 -3.24 13.82
C ARG A 116 0.11 -2.34 13.71
N ARG A 117 0.15 -1.14 14.30
CA ARG A 117 -0.97 -0.18 14.24
C ARG A 117 -1.19 0.37 12.84
N THR A 118 -0.11 0.81 12.19
CA THR A 118 -0.19 1.42 10.86
C THR A 118 -0.62 0.41 9.80
N SER A 119 -0.15 -0.83 9.83
CA SER A 119 -0.64 -1.88 8.91
C SER A 119 -2.14 -2.09 9.06
N VAL A 120 -2.66 -2.22 10.29
CA VAL A 120 -4.10 -2.39 10.52
C VAL A 120 -4.91 -1.19 9.98
N GLU A 121 -4.52 0.04 10.32
CA GLU A 121 -5.27 1.22 9.90
C GLU A 121 -5.17 1.49 8.39
N TYR A 122 -4.02 1.21 7.76
CA TYR A 122 -3.91 1.30 6.30
C TYR A 122 -4.79 0.27 5.60
N CYS A 123 -4.83 -0.97 6.12
CA CYS A 123 -5.70 -2.01 5.57
C CYS A 123 -7.19 -1.62 5.70
N ARG A 124 -7.58 -1.04 6.84
CA ARG A 124 -8.95 -0.55 7.08
C ARG A 124 -9.32 0.63 6.20
N GLN A 125 -8.58 1.74 6.31
CA GLN A 125 -8.97 3.02 5.71
C GLN A 125 -8.78 3.08 4.19
N LEU A 126 -7.79 2.35 3.67
CA LEU A 126 -7.58 2.28 2.22
C LEU A 126 -8.43 1.19 1.55
N ASP A 127 -9.06 0.34 2.36
CA ASP A 127 -9.91 -0.76 1.94
C ASP A 127 -9.18 -1.74 1.01
N VAL A 128 -8.04 -2.24 1.50
CA VAL A 128 -7.21 -3.26 0.82
C VAL A 128 -7.25 -4.58 1.57
N ASP A 129 -6.91 -5.67 0.87
CA ASP A 129 -6.84 -7.00 1.49
C ASP A 129 -5.66 -7.16 2.43
N PHE A 130 -4.52 -6.52 2.11
CA PHE A 130 -3.29 -6.58 2.88
C PHE A 130 -2.67 -5.21 3.06
N ALA A 131 -2.04 -4.94 4.20
CA ALA A 131 -1.21 -3.76 4.38
C ALA A 131 0.14 -4.12 4.99
N ILE A 132 1.20 -3.66 4.35
CA ILE A 132 2.59 -3.94 4.73
C ILE A 132 3.13 -2.67 5.40
N ALA A 133 3.61 -2.81 6.63
CA ALA A 133 4.21 -1.72 7.38
C ALA A 133 5.67 -2.02 7.70
N GLU A 134 6.54 -1.06 7.39
CA GLU A 134 7.97 -1.10 7.69
C GLU A 134 8.34 0.10 8.56
N GLY A 135 9.09 -0.17 9.64
CA GLY A 135 9.68 0.88 10.45
C GLY A 135 10.89 0.39 11.23
N GLY A 136 11.98 1.15 11.17
CA GLY A 136 13.22 0.72 11.81
C GLY A 136 14.31 1.78 11.83
N ALA A 137 15.55 1.32 11.93
CA ALA A 137 16.74 2.14 11.85
C ALA A 137 17.75 1.52 10.88
N ALA A 138 17.95 2.16 9.73
CA ALA A 138 18.90 1.73 8.72
C ALA A 138 20.35 2.16 9.02
N GLY A 139 20.60 3.01 10.02
CA GLY A 139 21.95 3.50 10.34
C GLY A 139 22.38 4.71 9.50
N PRO A 140 23.68 5.05 9.47
CA PRO A 140 24.78 4.36 10.15
C PRO A 140 24.85 4.66 11.65
N THR A 141 24.23 5.75 12.10
CA THR A 141 24.13 6.10 13.52
C THR A 141 22.81 5.62 14.10
N PHE A 142 22.89 4.98 15.26
CA PHE A 142 21.73 4.49 15.98
C PHE A 142 21.51 5.28 17.26
N ARG A 143 20.24 5.54 17.55
CA ARG A 143 19.78 6.08 18.83
C ARG A 143 18.56 5.27 19.21
N PRO A 144 18.49 4.76 20.45
CA PRO A 144 19.37 5.01 21.61
C PRO A 144 20.68 4.18 21.63
N LYS A 145 21.50 4.34 22.69
CA LYS A 145 22.71 3.52 22.89
C LYS A 145 22.34 2.05 23.03
N GLY A 146 23.21 1.14 22.60
CA GLY A 146 22.97 -0.31 22.62
C GLY A 146 22.49 -0.90 21.28
N LEU A 147 22.36 -0.07 20.24
CA LEU A 147 22.18 -0.51 18.86
C LEU A 147 23.47 -0.25 18.07
N ASP A 148 24.05 -1.32 17.54
CA ASP A 148 25.29 -1.37 16.77
C ASP A 148 25.07 -1.72 15.28
N ALA A 149 23.92 -2.34 14.96
CA ALA A 149 23.49 -2.68 13.62
C ALA A 149 22.05 -2.23 13.34
N GLY A 150 21.71 -2.22 12.04
CA GLY A 150 20.37 -1.87 11.60
C GLY A 150 19.33 -2.92 11.96
N PHE A 151 18.08 -2.47 12.06
CA PHE A 151 16.92 -3.34 12.15
C PHE A 151 15.70 -2.72 11.46
N ALA A 152 14.76 -3.58 11.07
CA ALA A 152 13.41 -3.19 10.67
C ALA A 152 12.38 -4.02 11.44
N ALA A 153 11.43 -3.35 12.09
CA ALA A 153 10.19 -3.99 12.49
C ALA A 153 9.27 -4.03 11.27
N LEU A 154 8.66 -5.18 11.05
CA LEU A 154 7.80 -5.48 9.92
C LEU A 154 6.46 -6.00 10.43
N ALA A 155 5.36 -5.56 9.82
CA ALA A 155 4.04 -6.10 10.11
C ALA A 155 3.21 -6.18 8.83
N VAL A 156 2.41 -7.25 8.74
CA VAL A 156 1.43 -7.44 7.68
C VAL A 156 0.08 -7.60 8.33
N ALA A 157 -0.84 -6.68 8.05
CA ALA A 157 -2.25 -6.83 8.38
C ALA A 157 -2.99 -7.41 7.18
N ALA A 158 -4.01 -8.23 7.45
CA ALA A 158 -4.90 -8.76 6.44
C ALA A 158 -6.35 -8.54 6.85
N ARG A 159 -7.19 -8.32 5.84
CA ARG A 159 -8.65 -8.34 5.95
C ARG A 159 -9.14 -9.77 5.76
N ASP A 160 -9.89 -10.26 6.74
CA ASP A 160 -10.56 -11.54 6.67
C ASP A 160 -11.66 -11.47 5.58
N PRO A 161 -11.68 -12.39 4.61
CA PRO A 161 -12.64 -12.34 3.52
C PRO A 161 -14.07 -12.70 3.94
N ILE A 162 -14.26 -13.29 5.13
CA ILE A 162 -15.57 -13.76 5.61
C ILE A 162 -16.28 -12.64 6.38
N ASP A 163 -15.63 -12.10 7.40
CA ASP A 163 -16.23 -11.13 8.32
C ASP A 163 -15.69 -9.70 8.16
N GLY A 164 -14.73 -9.50 7.25
CA GLY A 164 -14.12 -8.19 6.99
C GLY A 164 -13.21 -7.68 8.10
N THR A 165 -12.97 -8.47 9.15
CA THR A 165 -12.11 -8.07 10.27
C THR A 165 -10.68 -7.89 9.82
N VAL A 166 -10.03 -6.83 10.30
CA VAL A 166 -8.62 -6.56 9.99
C VAL A 166 -7.76 -6.86 11.21
N ARG A 167 -6.78 -7.74 11.02
CA ARG A 167 -5.81 -8.14 12.07
C ARG A 167 -4.40 -8.27 11.51
N VAL A 168 -3.40 -8.07 12.37
CA VAL A 168 -2.02 -8.40 12.06
C VAL A 168 -1.89 -9.92 11.93
N VAL A 169 -1.47 -10.40 10.76
CA VAL A 169 -1.30 -11.84 10.48
C VAL A 169 0.16 -12.28 10.56
N ARG A 170 1.11 -11.38 10.29
CA ARG A 170 2.55 -11.63 10.48
C ARG A 170 3.22 -10.37 11.05
N SER A 171 4.23 -10.57 11.90
CA SER A 171 5.05 -9.49 12.44
C SER A 171 6.41 -10.04 12.85
N GLU A 172 7.48 -9.34 12.46
CA GLU A 172 8.86 -9.77 12.67
C GLU A 172 9.78 -8.56 12.90
N VAL A 173 10.92 -8.78 13.55
CA VAL A 173 12.03 -7.82 13.59
C VAL A 173 13.23 -8.42 12.85
N HIS A 174 13.56 -7.85 11.69
CA HIS A 174 14.73 -8.20 10.90
C HIS A 174 15.97 -7.41 11.35
N ARG A 175 17.14 -8.03 11.45
CA ARG A 175 18.41 -7.40 11.86
C ARG A 175 19.53 -7.74 10.86
N SER A 176 20.30 -6.73 10.43
CA SER A 176 21.26 -6.87 9.31
C SER A 176 22.73 -7.10 9.69
N GLY A 177 23.07 -7.03 10.98
CA GLY A 177 24.45 -7.23 11.44
C GLY A 177 25.47 -6.16 10.99
N HIS A 178 25.05 -5.09 10.31
CA HIS A 178 25.92 -3.99 9.90
C HIS A 178 25.22 -2.61 9.95
N ALA A 179 26.03 -1.56 9.82
CA ALA A 179 25.57 -0.16 9.84
C ALA A 179 25.49 0.51 8.46
N ASP A 180 25.71 -0.24 7.36
CA ASP A 180 25.56 0.30 6.01
C ASP A 180 24.09 0.64 5.71
N ARG A 181 23.82 1.93 5.50
CA ARG A 181 22.46 2.44 5.37
C ARG A 181 21.76 1.95 4.12
N GLU A 182 22.38 2.06 2.95
CA GLU A 182 21.70 1.69 1.70
C GLU A 182 21.49 0.18 1.65
N ARG A 183 22.49 -0.61 2.08
CA ARG A 183 22.36 -2.06 2.15
C ARG A 183 21.26 -2.48 3.11
N ASN A 184 21.16 -1.83 4.28
CA ASN A 184 20.07 -2.05 5.23
C ASN A 184 18.69 -1.76 4.62
N MET A 185 18.54 -0.64 3.92
CA MET A 185 17.26 -0.29 3.29
C MET A 185 16.80 -1.34 2.27
N ARG A 186 17.71 -1.89 1.47
CA ARG A 186 17.41 -2.95 0.50
C ARG A 186 17.09 -4.28 1.18
N GLU A 187 17.90 -4.67 2.16
CA GLU A 187 17.70 -5.91 2.92
C GLU A 187 16.36 -5.91 3.67
N PHE A 188 15.99 -4.79 4.29
CA PHE A 188 14.71 -4.65 4.99
C PHE A 188 13.53 -4.65 4.03
N ALA A 189 13.69 -4.08 2.83
CA ALA A 189 12.67 -4.13 1.79
C ALA A 189 12.44 -5.58 1.29
N ASP A 190 13.52 -6.35 1.10
CA ASP A 190 13.45 -7.76 0.72
C ASP A 190 12.81 -8.62 1.83
N ALA A 191 13.15 -8.34 3.09
CA ALA A 191 12.53 -8.99 4.25
C ALA A 191 11.02 -8.67 4.33
N ALA A 192 10.63 -7.42 4.11
CA ALA A 192 9.21 -7.01 4.08
C ALA A 192 8.44 -7.73 2.96
N ALA A 193 9.03 -7.84 1.77
CA ALA A 193 8.40 -8.53 0.64
C ALA A 193 8.26 -10.03 0.90
N SER A 194 9.27 -10.67 1.51
CA SER A 194 9.24 -12.10 1.87
C SER A 194 8.15 -12.38 2.91
N LEU A 195 8.11 -11.59 3.99
CA LEU A 195 7.09 -11.70 5.04
C LEU A 195 5.67 -11.50 4.49
N ALA A 196 5.50 -10.54 3.59
CA ALA A 196 4.21 -10.28 2.95
C ALA A 196 3.78 -11.40 2.00
N ALA A 197 4.70 -11.98 1.23
CA ALA A 197 4.39 -13.10 0.36
C ALA A 197 3.90 -14.31 1.17
N GLU A 198 4.60 -14.65 2.26
CA GLU A 198 4.19 -15.71 3.19
C GLU A 198 2.82 -15.44 3.80
N ALA A 199 2.56 -14.20 4.23
CA ALA A 199 1.27 -13.82 4.79
C ALA A 199 0.12 -13.99 3.78
N VAL A 200 0.33 -13.57 2.53
CA VAL A 200 -0.67 -13.74 1.46
C VAL A 200 -0.93 -15.21 1.18
N GLU A 201 0.13 -16.00 1.09
CA GLU A 201 0.06 -17.44 0.81
C GLU A 201 -0.67 -18.21 1.91
N GLU A 202 -0.35 -17.92 3.17
CA GLU A 202 -0.99 -18.52 4.34
C GLU A 202 -2.47 -18.13 4.45
N VAL A 203 -2.78 -16.84 4.39
CA VAL A 203 -4.15 -16.33 4.56
C VAL A 203 -5.08 -16.78 3.43
N ARG A 204 -4.56 -16.90 2.20
CA ARG A 204 -5.35 -17.28 1.02
C ARG A 204 -5.23 -18.76 0.66
N GLY A 205 -4.43 -19.53 1.40
CA GLY A 205 -4.22 -20.96 1.15
C GLY A 205 -3.64 -21.26 -0.23
N ILE A 206 -2.82 -20.36 -0.78
CA ILE A 206 -2.18 -20.56 -2.08
C ILE A 206 -0.76 -21.13 -1.88
N GLY A 207 -0.48 -22.28 -2.49
CA GLY A 207 0.84 -22.92 -2.37
C GLY A 207 1.97 -22.08 -2.97
N SER A 208 3.17 -22.26 -2.41
CA SER A 208 4.45 -21.69 -2.86
C SER A 208 4.96 -22.45 -4.10
N ASP A 209 4.42 -22.14 -5.29
CA ASP A 209 4.93 -22.73 -6.53
C ASP A 209 5.28 -21.65 -7.54
N ASP A 210 6.48 -21.77 -8.11
CA ASP A 210 7.10 -20.91 -9.13
C ASP A 210 6.44 -21.03 -10.53
N GLY A 211 5.23 -21.58 -10.59
CA GLY A 211 4.47 -21.78 -11.82
C GLY A 211 3.51 -20.62 -12.08
N CYS A 212 3.67 -19.98 -13.23
CA CYS A 212 2.73 -19.01 -13.82
C CYS A 212 1.38 -19.67 -14.20
N ALA A 213 0.70 -20.32 -13.25
CA ALA A 213 -0.66 -20.79 -13.40
C ALA A 213 -1.57 -19.77 -12.71
N VAL A 214 -2.19 -18.92 -13.53
CA VAL A 214 -3.25 -18.01 -13.08
C VAL A 214 -4.44 -18.89 -12.70
N ASN A 215 -4.61 -19.16 -11.41
CA ASN A 215 -5.83 -19.76 -10.93
C ASN A 215 -6.91 -18.68 -11.07
N ARG A 216 -7.81 -18.85 -12.06
CA ARG A 216 -8.93 -17.93 -12.27
C ARG A 216 -9.92 -18.16 -11.14
N SER A 217 -9.72 -17.45 -10.03
CA SER A 217 -10.77 -17.23 -9.03
C SER A 217 -12.01 -16.71 -9.75
N SER A 218 -13.18 -17.27 -9.43
CA SER A 218 -14.48 -16.79 -9.89
C SER A 218 -14.94 -15.51 -9.18
N ALA A 219 -14.17 -15.02 -8.21
CA ALA A 219 -14.40 -13.72 -7.61
C ALA A 219 -14.00 -12.62 -8.60
N PRO A 220 -14.81 -11.55 -8.76
CA PRO A 220 -14.42 -10.41 -9.58
C PRO A 220 -13.07 -9.88 -9.10
N PRO A 221 -12.16 -9.49 -10.03
CA PRO A 221 -10.85 -8.97 -9.64
C PRO A 221 -11.06 -7.78 -8.70
N PRO A 222 -10.18 -7.60 -7.69
CA PRO A 222 -10.33 -6.52 -6.75
C PRO A 222 -10.34 -5.22 -7.54
N PHE A 223 -11.44 -4.48 -7.43
CA PHE A 223 -11.73 -3.31 -8.24
C PHE A 223 -10.85 -2.14 -7.80
N LEU A 224 -9.56 -2.21 -8.16
CA LEU A 224 -8.77 -1.01 -8.34
C LEU A 224 -9.25 -0.41 -9.65
N ASP A 225 -10.31 0.40 -9.59
CA ASP A 225 -10.74 1.22 -10.72
C ASP A 225 -9.54 2.00 -11.24
N ARG A 226 -9.00 1.51 -12.35
CA ARG A 226 -8.03 2.20 -13.16
C ARG A 226 -8.65 2.32 -14.53
N ALA A 227 -9.76 3.06 -14.60
CA ALA A 227 -10.34 3.64 -15.81
C ALA A 227 -9.34 4.51 -16.62
N THR A 228 -8.04 4.21 -16.59
CA THR A 228 -6.99 4.73 -17.46
C THR A 228 -7.37 4.60 -18.93
N LYS A 229 -8.08 3.52 -19.32
CA LYS A 229 -8.61 3.36 -20.69
C LYS A 229 -9.68 4.39 -21.04
N ILE A 230 -10.58 4.71 -20.10
CA ILE A 230 -11.62 5.75 -20.30
C ILE A 230 -10.95 7.13 -20.31
N ARG A 231 -10.01 7.41 -19.39
CA ARG A 231 -9.27 8.69 -19.31
C ARG A 231 -8.39 8.99 -20.54
N SER A 232 -8.07 7.99 -21.35
CA SER A 232 -7.21 8.13 -22.55
C SER A 232 -7.99 8.04 -23.86
N ASP A 233 -9.31 7.89 -23.79
CA ASP A 233 -10.22 7.79 -24.94
C ASP A 233 -11.16 9.02 -24.95
N PRO A 234 -10.85 10.06 -25.75
CA PRO A 234 -11.63 11.29 -25.81
C PRO A 234 -13.10 11.07 -26.21
N ASP A 235 -13.36 10.08 -27.07
CA ASP A 235 -14.70 9.80 -27.57
C ASP A 235 -15.54 9.08 -26.51
N ALA A 236 -14.92 8.19 -25.74
CA ALA A 236 -15.56 7.57 -24.58
C ALA A 236 -15.91 8.62 -23.50
N ILE A 237 -15.01 9.58 -23.22
CA ILE A 237 -15.29 10.68 -22.28
C ILE A 237 -16.42 11.57 -22.81
N ALA A 238 -16.39 11.95 -24.09
CA ALA A 238 -17.40 12.81 -24.70
C ALA A 238 -18.79 12.15 -24.73
N SER A 239 -18.86 10.85 -25.03
CA SER A 239 -20.11 10.08 -24.96
C SER A 239 -20.67 9.96 -23.54
N LEU A 240 -19.81 9.96 -22.51
CA LEU A 240 -20.22 9.90 -21.12
C LEU A 240 -20.64 11.27 -20.57
N ALA A 241 -20.05 12.36 -21.09
CA ALA A 241 -20.34 13.72 -20.68
C ALA A 241 -21.74 14.21 -21.06
N THR A 242 -22.32 13.68 -22.15
CA THR A 242 -23.65 14.11 -22.65
C THR A 242 -24.84 13.72 -21.75
N GLY A 243 -24.64 12.95 -20.66
CA GLY A 243 -25.72 12.53 -19.76
C GLY A 243 -25.39 12.46 -18.26
N ALA A 244 -24.18 12.83 -17.84
CA ALA A 244 -23.74 12.70 -16.45
C ALA A 244 -23.92 14.03 -15.68
N ARG A 245 -24.30 13.94 -14.39
CA ARG A 245 -24.41 15.12 -13.50
C ARG A 245 -23.40 15.18 -12.35
N TYR A 246 -22.78 14.06 -11.97
CA TYR A 246 -21.61 14.03 -11.10
C TYR A 246 -20.60 13.01 -11.62
N LEU A 247 -19.31 13.34 -11.47
CA LEU A 247 -18.18 12.49 -11.83
C LEU A 247 -17.40 12.13 -10.56
N ALA A 248 -17.40 10.86 -10.17
CA ALA A 248 -16.60 10.37 -9.05
C ALA A 248 -15.30 9.73 -9.57
N LEU A 249 -14.15 10.39 -9.32
CA LEU A 249 -12.84 9.82 -9.60
C LEU A 249 -12.02 9.73 -8.32
N ARG A 250 -11.60 8.51 -7.96
CA ARG A 250 -10.67 8.28 -6.85
C ARG A 250 -9.25 8.68 -7.30
N GLY A 251 -8.57 9.52 -6.51
CA GLY A 251 -7.12 9.73 -6.63
C GLY A 251 -6.62 10.92 -7.45
N GLY A 252 -7.29 12.08 -7.38
CA GLY A 252 -6.67 13.37 -7.72
C GLY A 252 -6.95 13.86 -9.13
N SER A 253 -7.98 14.73 -9.21
CA SER A 253 -8.36 15.65 -10.29
C SER A 253 -9.02 15.08 -11.55
N ALA A 254 -10.29 15.47 -11.77
CA ALA A 254 -10.70 16.13 -13.01
C ALA A 254 -11.84 17.13 -12.73
N LEU A 255 -11.65 18.37 -13.21
CA LEU A 255 -12.68 19.39 -13.37
C LEU A 255 -13.61 19.03 -14.53
N PHE A 256 -14.89 19.41 -14.51
CA PHE A 256 -15.52 20.24 -15.54
C PHE A 256 -16.91 20.74 -15.11
N GLU A 257 -17.19 21.99 -15.49
CA GLU A 257 -18.39 22.78 -15.27
C GLU A 257 -19.12 22.90 -16.62
N ASP A 258 -20.43 22.67 -16.64
CA ASP A 258 -21.32 23.54 -17.42
C ASP A 258 -22.73 23.57 -16.78
N GLY A 259 -23.20 24.79 -16.52
CA GLY A 259 -24.63 25.05 -16.32
C GLY A 259 -25.20 24.89 -14.90
N GLY A 260 -24.80 25.78 -13.98
CA GLY A 260 -25.74 26.38 -13.03
C GLY A 260 -26.00 25.65 -11.71
N THR A 261 -25.44 26.21 -10.65
CA THR A 261 -25.86 26.12 -9.23
C THR A 261 -25.76 24.75 -8.54
N GLY A 262 -24.63 24.48 -7.87
CA GLY A 262 -24.54 23.45 -6.84
C GLY A 262 -23.10 23.08 -6.50
N ASP A 263 -22.70 23.28 -5.23
CA ASP A 263 -21.34 22.96 -4.76
C ASP A 263 -20.99 21.47 -4.88
N LEU A 264 -19.72 21.19 -5.19
CA LEU A 264 -19.15 19.85 -5.29
C LEU A 264 -18.87 19.25 -3.90
N ALA A 265 -19.19 17.97 -3.69
CA ALA A 265 -18.85 17.24 -2.46
C ALA A 265 -18.11 15.93 -2.75
N LEU A 266 -17.11 15.61 -1.91
CA LEU A 266 -16.46 14.30 -1.87
C LEU A 266 -17.32 13.34 -1.04
N LEU A 267 -17.72 12.21 -1.63
CA LEU A 267 -18.51 11.20 -0.94
C LEU A 267 -17.64 10.06 -0.43
N ARG A 268 -17.96 9.57 0.76
CA ARG A 268 -17.44 8.33 1.37
C ARG A 268 -18.11 7.11 0.73
N ARG A 269 -17.53 5.93 0.93
CA ARG A 269 -18.00 4.68 0.29
C ARG A 269 -19.43 4.31 0.69
N ASP A 270 -19.76 4.46 1.96
CA ASP A 270 -21.10 4.26 2.51
C ASP A 270 -22.15 5.21 1.88
N GLU A 271 -21.76 6.46 1.61
CA GLU A 271 -22.61 7.44 0.93
C GLU A 271 -22.84 7.07 -0.54
N ILE A 272 -21.83 6.49 -1.21
CA ILE A 272 -21.96 5.97 -2.59
C ILE A 272 -22.86 4.74 -2.62
N GLU A 273 -22.69 3.81 -1.68
CA GLU A 273 -23.46 2.57 -1.58
C GLU A 273 -24.95 2.87 -1.30
N ALA A 274 -25.25 3.82 -0.41
CA ALA A 274 -26.62 4.26 -0.13
C ALA A 274 -27.30 4.82 -1.38
N VAL A 275 -26.60 5.64 -2.16
CA VAL A 275 -27.18 6.19 -3.39
C VAL A 275 -27.34 5.12 -4.48
N CYS A 276 -26.42 4.16 -4.58
CA CYS A 276 -26.56 3.04 -5.51
C CYS A 276 -27.79 2.19 -5.18
N ALA A 277 -28.04 1.94 -3.89
CA ALA A 277 -29.21 1.22 -3.42
C ALA A 277 -30.52 1.95 -3.75
N ASP A 278 -30.55 3.27 -3.55
CA ASP A 278 -31.74 4.10 -3.81
C ASP A 278 -32.02 4.30 -5.32
N SER A 279 -30.98 4.28 -6.16
CA SER A 279 -31.07 4.52 -7.60
C SER A 279 -31.12 3.25 -8.45
N GLY A 280 -30.85 2.08 -7.86
CA GLY A 280 -30.74 0.81 -8.58
C GLY A 280 -29.45 0.66 -9.42
N ALA A 281 -28.46 1.54 -9.21
CA ALA A 281 -27.16 1.45 -9.88
C ALA A 281 -26.27 0.36 -9.25
N THR A 282 -25.50 -0.36 -10.07
CA THR A 282 -24.55 -1.37 -9.59
C THR A 282 -23.11 -0.83 -9.56
N MET A 283 -22.37 -1.16 -8.49
CA MET A 283 -20.96 -0.82 -8.28
C MET A 283 -20.00 -1.61 -9.22
N GLU A 284 -20.21 -1.54 -10.52
CA GLU A 284 -19.22 -1.97 -11.52
C GLU A 284 -18.57 -0.77 -12.22
N THR A 285 -19.24 0.39 -12.19
CA THR A 285 -18.74 1.69 -12.67
C THR A 285 -19.54 2.78 -11.94
N ALA A 286 -18.92 3.59 -11.08
CA ALA A 286 -19.67 4.57 -10.29
C ALA A 286 -20.09 5.79 -11.13
N PHE A 287 -21.40 6.04 -11.20
CA PHE A 287 -21.99 7.30 -11.64
C PHE A 287 -23.09 7.73 -10.65
N LEU A 288 -23.16 9.04 -10.36
CA LEU A 288 -24.26 9.64 -9.60
C LEU A 288 -24.85 10.77 -10.44
N GLY A 289 -26.18 10.85 -10.56
CA GLY A 289 -26.85 11.97 -11.22
C GLY A 289 -28.32 12.06 -10.87
N LEU A 290 -28.79 13.27 -10.59
CA LEU A 290 -30.18 13.68 -10.82
C LEU A 290 -30.18 15.02 -11.52
N ALA A 291 -30.79 15.08 -12.71
CA ALA A 291 -31.05 16.28 -13.50
C ALA A 291 -32.30 17.03 -13.00
N GLY A 292 -32.11 18.21 -12.41
CA GLY A 292 -33.10 19.25 -12.27
C GLY A 292 -33.24 19.91 -13.63
N GLY A 293 -34.18 19.41 -14.40
CA GLY A 293 -34.71 20.10 -15.56
C GLY A 293 -35.44 21.36 -15.11
N ASP A 294 -35.28 22.41 -15.91
CA ASP A 294 -36.26 23.46 -16.03
C ASP A 294 -37.56 22.83 -16.52
N ARG A 295 -38.59 22.78 -15.65
CA ARG A 295 -39.97 22.70 -16.12
C ARG A 295 -40.49 24.11 -16.00
N GLY A 296 -40.58 24.81 -17.13
CA GLY A 296 -41.23 26.10 -17.18
C GLY A 296 -42.63 26.04 -16.56
N ALA A 297 -42.81 26.80 -15.48
CA ALA A 297 -44.04 27.44 -15.00
C ALA A 297 -43.66 28.31 -13.79
#